data_AF-A0A812BAQ4-F1
#
_entry.id   AF-A0A812BAQ4-F1
#
_cell.length_a   1.000
_cell.length_b   1.000
_cell.length_c   1.000
_cell.angle_alpha   90.00
_cell.angle_beta   90.00
_cell.angle_gamma   90.00
#
_symmetry.space_group_name_H-M   'P 1'
#
loop_
_entity.id
_entity.type
_entity.pdbx_description
1 polymer ?
#
loop_
_entity_poly.entity_id
_entity_poly.type
_entity_poly.pdbx_seq_one_letter_code
_entity_poly.pdbx_strand_id
1 'polypeptide(L)'
;MIENILNGKEQSKIVLIQDTIEESGYPLATCCLKSLSNRFDQIHLLCFDISPQTFKKVLPEETLSHCTFHDFSSDPLGWLENGHVSVKSTDFIHYLQKHPTLRNSCSQGQQIAVMLCSITNLLIHQSPSYTCRLLHRLVDTYTSPFSGVTVGQVVCMVHSDLHGEHLLSQLAYVATSVITLQNNSTSNTFMNCHVLHHRTTGKILQINEQFRLSPTYELKDLMVAKPAAVSVTDEHQPDPTANLTFNLNLTDKEKADRSRQVLPHIKIQNLPQESKTSCEEGEDTIALVYLRKTRNYTFCDTEDGLRIRTQ
;
A
#
# COMPACT_ATOMS: atom_id res chain seq x y z
N MET A 1 -10.95 10.28 1.18
CA MET A 1 -9.69 9.62 1.54
C MET A 1 -8.64 9.92 0.49
N ILE A 2 -8.96 9.73 -0.79
CA ILE A 2 -8.07 10.06 -1.90
C ILE A 2 -7.57 11.51 -1.82
N GLU A 3 -8.46 12.47 -1.56
CA GLU A 3 -8.10 13.87 -1.34
C GLU A 3 -7.10 14.08 -0.19
N ASN A 4 -7.24 13.33 0.91
CA ASN A 4 -6.34 13.43 2.05
C ASN A 4 -4.94 12.90 1.72
N ILE A 5 -4.86 11.83 0.92
CA ILE A 5 -3.60 11.27 0.43
C ILE A 5 -2.94 12.25 -0.56
N LEU A 6 -3.71 12.80 -1.50
CA LEU A 6 -3.23 13.77 -2.50
C LEU A 6 -2.70 15.05 -1.87
N ASN A 7 -3.42 15.60 -0.89
CA ASN A 7 -3.04 16.82 -0.16
C ASN A 7 -1.99 16.57 0.93
N GLY A 8 -1.57 15.31 1.16
CA GLY A 8 -0.59 14.97 2.19
C GLY A 8 -1.09 15.08 3.64
N LYS A 9 -2.41 15.25 3.84
CA LYS A 9 -3.03 15.23 5.19
C LYS A 9 -2.90 13.85 5.83
N GLU A 10 -3.02 12.80 5.02
CA GLU A 10 -2.75 11.43 5.44
C GLU A 10 -1.41 10.99 4.84
N GLN A 11 -0.49 10.52 5.69
CA GLN A 11 0.84 10.12 5.25
C GLN A 11 0.76 8.79 4.49
N SER A 12 1.21 8.80 3.24
CA SER A 12 1.35 7.60 2.43
C SER A 12 2.69 7.63 1.71
N LYS A 13 3.55 6.65 2.00
CA LYS A 13 4.89 6.58 1.42
C LYS A 13 4.88 5.95 0.03
N ILE A 14 4.09 4.89 -0.15
CA ILE A 14 3.92 4.21 -1.44
C ILE A 14 2.43 4.21 -1.77
N VAL A 15 2.06 4.89 -2.85
CA VAL A 15 0.71 4.91 -3.40
C VAL A 15 0.71 4.08 -4.68
N LEU A 16 -0.11 3.03 -4.71
CA LEU A 16 -0.33 2.19 -5.87
C LEU A 16 -1.69 2.50 -6.48
N ILE A 17 -1.72 2.90 -7.74
CA ILE A 17 -2.94 3.07 -8.52
C ILE A 17 -3.11 1.82 -9.37
N GLN A 18 -4.21 1.10 -9.20
CA GLN A 18 -4.58 -0.03 -10.02
C GLN A 18 -5.67 0.42 -10.98
N ASP A 19 -5.39 0.35 -12.27
CA ASP A 19 -6.34 0.67 -13.32
C ASP A 19 -6.59 -0.54 -14.21
N THR A 20 -7.46 -0.37 -15.21
CA THR A 20 -7.79 -1.40 -16.20
C THR A 20 -7.87 -0.76 -17.57
N ILE A 21 -7.94 -1.56 -18.64
CA ILE A 21 -8.24 -1.04 -19.98
C ILE A 21 -9.58 -0.29 -20.06
N GLU A 22 -10.56 -0.65 -19.21
CA GLU A 22 -11.89 -0.03 -19.20
C GLU A 22 -11.89 1.32 -18.51
N GLU A 23 -11.14 1.45 -17.41
CA GLU A 23 -11.03 2.67 -16.61
C GLU A 23 -9.56 3.05 -16.44
N SER A 24 -9.08 4.00 -17.23
CA SER A 24 -7.68 4.40 -17.27
C SER A 24 -7.26 5.21 -16.02
N GLY A 25 -6.09 4.89 -15.48
CA GLY A 25 -5.52 5.59 -14.33
C GLY A 25 -4.76 6.87 -14.67
N TYR A 26 -4.47 7.14 -15.95
CA TYR A 26 -3.68 8.30 -16.37
C TYR A 26 -4.26 9.66 -15.95
N PRO A 27 -5.59 9.90 -15.99
CA PRO A 27 -6.17 11.13 -15.47
C PRO A 27 -5.91 11.32 -13.97
N LEU A 28 -6.07 10.27 -13.17
CA LEU A 28 -5.80 10.31 -11.74
C LEU A 28 -4.29 10.46 -11.45
N ALA A 29 -3.45 9.80 -12.23
CA ALA A 29 -2.00 9.94 -12.16
C ALA A 29 -1.57 11.40 -12.42
N THR A 30 -2.16 12.05 -13.42
CA THR A 30 -1.93 13.47 -13.72
C THR A 30 -2.40 14.38 -12.58
N CYS A 31 -3.54 14.06 -11.96
CA CYS A 31 -4.00 14.73 -10.75
C CYS A 31 -3.01 14.58 -9.59
N CYS A 32 -2.50 13.36 -9.36
CA CYS A 32 -1.46 13.11 -8.36
C CYS A 32 -0.22 13.96 -8.63
N LEU A 33 0.23 14.04 -9.87
CA LEU A 33 1.41 14.80 -10.25
C LEU A 33 1.26 16.30 -9.93
N LYS A 34 0.09 16.87 -10.20
CA LYS A 34 -0.24 18.26 -9.81
C LYS A 34 -0.27 18.43 -8.29
N SER A 35 -0.85 17.50 -7.56
CA SER A 35 -0.84 17.54 -6.09
C SER A 35 0.56 17.36 -5.49
N LEU A 36 1.43 16.60 -6.15
CA LEU A 36 2.82 16.43 -5.75
C LEU A 36 3.63 17.71 -6.00
N SER A 37 3.42 18.42 -7.11
CA SER A 37 4.18 19.64 -7.42
C SER A 37 3.94 20.76 -6.42
N ASN A 38 2.78 20.75 -5.76
CA ASN A 38 2.45 21.72 -4.72
C ASN A 38 3.08 21.39 -3.35
N ARG A 39 3.60 20.17 -3.17
CA ARG A 39 4.08 19.66 -1.87
C ARG A 39 5.57 19.37 -1.82
N PHE A 40 6.18 19.07 -2.95
CA PHE A 40 7.57 18.64 -3.05
C PHE A 40 8.36 19.61 -3.92
N ASP A 41 9.63 19.78 -3.60
CA ASP A 41 10.52 20.70 -4.32
C ASP A 41 10.71 20.24 -5.77
N GLN A 42 10.79 18.92 -5.96
CA GLN A 42 11.03 18.28 -7.25
C GLN A 42 10.34 16.92 -7.35
N ILE A 43 9.93 16.57 -8.56
CA ILE A 43 9.31 15.29 -8.88
C ILE A 43 10.12 14.60 -9.97
N HIS A 44 10.47 13.33 -9.74
CA HIS A 44 11.08 12.48 -10.77
C HIS A 44 10.05 11.54 -11.36
N LEU A 45 9.73 11.73 -12.65
CA LEU A 45 8.80 10.89 -13.39
C LEU A 45 9.57 9.84 -14.19
N LEU A 46 9.39 8.56 -13.87
CA LEU A 46 9.97 7.44 -14.61
C LEU A 46 8.92 6.86 -15.57
N CYS A 47 9.12 7.11 -16.86
CA CYS A 47 8.18 6.79 -17.92
C CYS A 47 8.51 5.43 -18.55
N PHE A 48 7.81 4.35 -18.17
CA PHE A 48 8.06 3.00 -18.71
C PHE A 48 7.12 2.55 -19.84
N ASP A 49 5.97 3.20 -19.96
CA ASP A 49 4.89 2.81 -20.87
C ASP A 49 4.53 3.96 -21.81
N ILE A 50 4.33 5.16 -21.24
CA ILE A 50 4.03 6.37 -22.00
C ILE A 50 5.25 7.28 -22.12
N SER A 51 5.46 7.83 -23.32
CA SER A 51 6.51 8.82 -23.57
C SER A 51 6.38 10.07 -22.67
N PRO A 52 7.50 10.66 -22.21
CA PRO A 52 7.47 11.91 -21.44
C PRO A 52 6.72 13.06 -22.12
N GLN A 53 6.66 13.07 -23.46
CA GLN A 53 6.02 14.13 -24.23
C GLN A 53 4.50 14.17 -24.02
N THR A 54 3.88 13.03 -23.71
CA THR A 54 2.44 12.97 -23.44
C THR A 54 2.10 13.77 -22.18
N PHE A 55 2.86 13.63 -21.11
CA PHE A 55 2.68 14.40 -19.88
C PHE A 55 2.98 15.89 -20.09
N LYS A 56 4.02 16.21 -20.86
CA LYS A 56 4.38 17.61 -21.19
C LYS A 56 3.30 18.38 -21.94
N LYS A 57 2.47 17.69 -22.73
CA LYS A 57 1.35 18.32 -23.45
C LYS A 57 0.14 18.63 -22.57
N VAL A 58 -0.01 17.88 -21.48
CA VAL A 58 -1.22 17.89 -20.65
C VAL A 58 -1.03 18.74 -19.39
N LEU A 59 0.19 18.78 -18.86
CA LEU A 59 0.51 19.47 -17.61
C LEU A 59 0.72 20.98 -17.81
N PRO A 60 0.29 21.80 -16.83
CA PRO A 60 0.60 23.23 -16.83
C PRO A 60 2.11 23.47 -16.61
N GLU A 61 2.61 24.60 -17.12
CA GLU A 61 4.04 24.96 -17.06
C GLU A 61 4.57 25.02 -15.62
N GLU A 62 3.75 25.48 -14.68
CA GLU A 62 4.07 25.51 -13.25
C GLU A 62 4.47 24.12 -12.74
N THR A 63 3.64 23.11 -12.99
CA THR A 63 3.93 21.71 -12.61
C THR A 63 5.15 21.17 -13.35
N LEU A 64 5.32 21.52 -14.63
CA LEU A 64 6.45 21.09 -15.43
C LEU A 64 7.79 21.60 -14.91
N SER A 65 7.84 22.80 -14.33
CA SER A 65 9.07 23.35 -13.77
C SER A 65 9.64 22.53 -12.60
N HIS A 66 8.77 21.81 -11.88
CA HIS A 66 9.15 20.91 -10.79
C HIS A 66 9.43 19.46 -11.26
N CYS A 67 9.13 19.11 -12.52
CA CYS A 67 9.19 17.73 -13.00
C CYS A 67 10.48 17.44 -13.79
N THR A 68 11.22 16.43 -13.37
CA THR A 68 12.32 15.82 -14.15
C THR A 68 11.84 14.50 -14.75
N PHE A 69 11.89 14.40 -16.07
CA PHE A 69 11.39 13.24 -16.82
C PHE A 69 12.54 12.28 -17.18
N HIS A 70 12.31 10.99 -16.98
CA HIS A 70 13.22 9.92 -17.37
C HIS A 70 12.50 8.97 -18.32
N ASP A 71 12.99 8.90 -19.56
CA ASP A 71 12.39 8.06 -20.60
C ASP A 71 12.95 6.64 -20.55
N PHE A 72 12.08 5.68 -20.20
CA PHE A 72 12.32 4.24 -20.31
C PHE A 72 11.34 3.57 -21.28
N SER A 73 10.51 4.36 -21.96
CA SER A 73 9.44 3.89 -22.85
C SER A 73 9.93 3.75 -24.29
N SER A 74 10.87 4.60 -24.72
CA SER A 74 11.40 4.59 -26.10
C SER A 74 12.27 3.37 -26.40
N ASP A 75 13.00 2.87 -25.40
CA ASP A 75 13.85 1.67 -25.53
C ASP A 75 13.86 0.84 -24.23
N PRO A 76 12.75 0.16 -23.88
CA PRO A 76 12.62 -0.57 -22.62
C PRO A 76 13.57 -1.78 -22.55
N LEU A 77 13.99 -2.32 -23.69
CA LEU A 77 14.85 -3.50 -23.77
C LEU A 77 16.32 -3.18 -24.08
N GLY A 78 16.66 -1.90 -24.26
CA GLY A 78 18.04 -1.47 -24.55
C GLY A 78 18.54 -1.91 -25.93
N TRP A 79 17.65 -2.12 -26.90
CA TRP A 79 17.99 -2.62 -28.23
C TRP A 79 18.76 -1.62 -29.07
N LEU A 80 18.63 -0.33 -28.77
CA LEU A 80 19.29 0.72 -29.53
C LEU A 80 20.74 0.95 -29.06
N GLU A 81 21.18 0.26 -27.99
CA GLU A 81 22.53 0.41 -27.40
C GLU A 81 22.89 1.85 -27.00
N ASN A 82 21.88 2.69 -26.79
CA ASN A 82 22.01 4.12 -26.49
C ASN A 82 22.61 4.41 -25.10
N GLY A 83 23.09 3.40 -24.36
CA GLY A 83 23.53 3.51 -22.98
C GLY A 83 22.40 3.79 -21.97
N HIS A 84 21.14 3.74 -22.41
CA HIS A 84 19.97 3.86 -21.53
C HIS A 84 19.65 2.52 -20.86
N VAL A 85 19.11 2.57 -19.65
CA VAL A 85 18.84 1.34 -18.88
C VAL A 85 17.61 0.62 -19.37
N SER A 86 17.80 -0.67 -19.63
CA SER A 86 16.71 -1.59 -19.91
C SER A 86 16.00 -1.99 -18.61
N VAL A 87 14.69 -2.22 -18.74
CA VAL A 87 13.85 -2.90 -17.75
C VAL A 87 14.44 -4.24 -17.28
N LYS A 88 15.26 -4.91 -18.11
CA LYS A 88 15.96 -6.15 -17.76
C LYS A 88 17.20 -5.98 -16.88
N SER A 89 17.70 -4.75 -16.72
CA SER A 89 18.89 -4.49 -15.92
C SER A 89 18.65 -4.89 -14.46
N THR A 90 19.52 -5.75 -13.93
CA THR A 90 19.45 -6.25 -12.55
C THR A 90 19.71 -5.17 -11.51
N ASP A 91 20.21 -4.00 -11.92
CA ASP A 91 20.60 -2.92 -11.02
C ASP A 91 20.03 -1.56 -11.45
N PHE A 92 18.71 -1.50 -11.59
CA PHE A 92 17.99 -0.25 -11.89
C PHE A 92 18.28 0.84 -10.85
N ILE A 93 18.45 0.47 -9.58
CA ILE A 93 18.82 1.38 -8.49
C ILE A 93 20.19 2.01 -8.72
N HIS A 94 21.22 1.21 -9.02
CA HIS A 94 22.56 1.72 -9.31
C HIS A 94 22.58 2.65 -10.52
N TYR A 95 21.75 2.37 -11.52
CA TYR A 95 21.60 3.30 -12.63
C TYR A 95 21.01 4.63 -12.20
N LEU A 96 19.92 4.61 -11.43
CA LEU A 96 19.34 5.85 -10.90
C LEU A 96 20.38 6.64 -10.08
N GLN A 97 21.23 5.97 -9.30
CA GLN A 97 22.33 6.62 -8.56
C GLN A 97 23.37 7.29 -9.47
N LYS A 98 23.71 6.65 -10.59
CA LYS A 98 24.72 7.15 -11.53
C LYS A 98 24.18 8.13 -12.55
N HIS A 99 22.86 8.23 -12.69
CA HIS A 99 22.26 9.03 -13.74
C HIS A 99 22.58 10.52 -13.52
N PRO A 100 23.25 11.19 -14.48
CA PRO A 100 23.76 12.55 -14.28
C PRO A 100 22.63 13.54 -14.01
N THR A 101 21.47 13.35 -14.63
CA THR A 101 20.30 14.19 -14.40
C THR A 101 19.78 14.07 -12.98
N LEU A 102 19.81 12.88 -12.37
CA LEU A 102 19.38 12.71 -10.97
C LEU A 102 20.35 13.37 -10.01
N ARG A 103 21.65 13.21 -10.25
CA ARG A 103 22.69 13.85 -9.44
C ARG A 103 22.68 15.37 -9.53
N ASN A 104 22.41 15.92 -10.70
CA ASN A 104 22.45 17.36 -10.93
C ASN A 104 21.14 18.07 -10.55
N SER A 105 20.02 17.35 -10.61
CA SER A 105 18.71 17.90 -10.27
C SER A 105 18.45 17.98 -8.76
N CYS A 106 19.08 17.10 -7.97
CA CYS A 106 18.88 17.00 -6.53
C CYS A 106 19.88 17.88 -5.75
N SER A 107 19.38 18.85 -4.98
CA SER A 107 20.18 19.62 -4.01
C SER A 107 20.08 19.02 -2.62
N GLN A 108 21.12 19.17 -1.79
CA GLN A 108 21.13 18.62 -0.43
C GLN A 108 19.97 19.16 0.41
N GLY A 109 19.23 18.24 1.05
CA GLY A 109 18.13 18.55 1.97
C GLY A 109 16.75 18.71 1.30
N GLN A 110 16.64 18.60 -0.02
CA GLN A 110 15.35 18.70 -0.72
C GLN A 110 14.42 17.52 -0.43
N GLN A 111 13.12 17.80 -0.47
CA GLN A 111 12.05 16.82 -0.42
C GLN A 111 11.58 16.52 -1.83
N ILE A 112 11.75 15.28 -2.27
CA ILE A 112 11.38 14.84 -3.61
C ILE A 112 10.24 13.82 -3.57
N ALA A 113 9.49 13.78 -4.66
CA ALA A 113 8.56 12.71 -4.96
C ALA A 113 9.00 11.93 -6.20
N VAL A 114 8.71 10.65 -6.23
CA VAL A 114 9.00 9.79 -7.38
C VAL A 114 7.69 9.26 -7.91
N MET A 115 7.50 9.34 -9.21
CA MET A 115 6.30 8.83 -9.85
C MET A 115 6.69 7.86 -10.97
N LEU A 116 6.17 6.63 -10.87
CA LEU A 116 6.37 5.54 -11.82
C LEU A 116 5.11 5.46 -12.69
N CYS A 117 5.19 5.87 -13.96
CA CYS A 117 4.01 6.00 -14.82
C CYS A 117 3.22 4.69 -14.93
N SER A 118 3.90 3.57 -15.15
CA SER A 118 3.31 2.23 -15.09
C SER A 118 4.43 1.24 -14.73
N ILE A 119 4.22 0.41 -13.70
CA ILE A 119 5.16 -0.65 -13.32
C ILE A 119 4.85 -1.97 -14.02
N THR A 120 3.80 -2.04 -14.84
CA THR A 120 3.43 -3.23 -15.61
C THR A 120 4.59 -3.74 -16.47
N ASN A 121 5.29 -2.83 -17.18
CA ASN A 121 6.43 -3.21 -18.00
C ASN A 121 7.58 -3.83 -17.16
N LEU A 122 7.82 -3.28 -15.96
CA LEU A 122 8.77 -3.87 -14.99
C LEU A 122 8.33 -5.28 -14.57
N LEU A 123 7.05 -5.47 -14.25
CA LEU A 123 6.51 -6.75 -13.79
C LEU A 123 6.49 -7.83 -14.88
N ILE A 124 6.41 -7.45 -16.15
CA ILE A 124 6.49 -8.39 -17.29
C ILE A 124 7.92 -8.94 -17.44
N HIS A 125 8.92 -8.12 -17.20
CA HIS A 125 10.32 -8.47 -17.47
C HIS A 125 11.13 -8.84 -16.21
N GLN A 126 10.64 -8.53 -15.02
CA GLN A 126 11.30 -8.79 -13.74
C GLN A 126 10.41 -9.58 -12.80
N SER A 127 11.04 -10.24 -11.83
CA SER A 127 10.29 -10.93 -10.77
C SER A 127 9.45 -9.94 -9.93
N PRO A 128 8.26 -10.33 -9.44
CA PRO A 128 7.47 -9.47 -8.54
C PRO A 128 8.25 -9.01 -7.31
N SER A 129 9.09 -9.89 -6.75
CA SER A 129 9.96 -9.58 -5.61
C SER A 129 10.99 -8.50 -5.93
N TYR A 130 11.46 -8.39 -7.17
CA TYR A 130 12.33 -7.31 -7.60
C TYR A 130 11.59 -5.96 -7.56
N THR A 131 10.40 -5.89 -8.15
CA THR A 131 9.58 -4.66 -8.16
C THR A 131 9.19 -4.22 -6.75
N CYS A 132 8.79 -5.15 -5.89
CA CYS A 132 8.52 -4.88 -4.47
C CYS A 132 9.74 -4.30 -3.74
N ARG A 133 10.94 -4.88 -3.96
CA ARG A 133 12.19 -4.37 -3.38
C ARG A 133 12.56 -3.01 -3.94
N LEU A 134 12.37 -2.78 -5.23
CA LEU A 134 12.59 -1.49 -5.88
C LEU A 134 11.72 -0.40 -5.22
N LEU A 135 10.41 -0.62 -5.10
CA LEU A 135 9.50 0.33 -4.47
C LEU A 135 9.90 0.66 -3.03
N HIS A 136 10.28 -0.34 -2.24
CA HIS A 136 10.76 -0.13 -0.87
C HIS A 136 12.07 0.67 -0.83
N ARG A 137 13.04 0.33 -1.71
CA ARG A 137 14.33 1.04 -1.78
C ARG A 137 14.17 2.49 -2.18
N LEU A 138 13.23 2.82 -3.06
CA LEU A 138 12.98 4.22 -3.46
C LEU A 138 12.55 5.09 -2.28
N VAL A 139 11.78 4.54 -1.35
CA VAL A 139 11.27 5.27 -0.17
C VAL A 139 12.28 5.27 0.99
N ASP A 140 13.06 4.22 1.13
CA ASP A 140 13.95 4.05 2.27
C ASP A 140 15.16 5.00 2.19
N THR A 141 15.35 5.80 3.24
CA THR A 141 16.35 6.87 3.29
C THR A 141 17.78 6.36 3.10
N TYR A 142 18.08 5.13 3.52
CA TYR A 142 19.43 4.56 3.45
C TYR A 142 19.73 3.85 2.13
N THR A 143 18.70 3.30 1.48
CA THR A 143 18.86 2.51 0.25
C THR A 143 18.36 3.22 -1.01
N SER A 144 17.82 4.42 -0.84
CA SER A 144 17.37 5.29 -1.92
C SER A 144 18.50 5.59 -2.91
N PRO A 145 18.20 5.56 -4.23
CA PRO A 145 19.17 5.96 -5.23
C PRO A 145 19.44 7.47 -5.24
N PHE A 146 18.61 8.25 -4.54
CA PHE A 146 18.71 9.70 -4.51
C PHE A 146 19.55 10.14 -3.30
N SER A 147 20.84 10.40 -3.54
CA SER A 147 21.78 10.80 -2.51
C SER A 147 21.52 12.24 -2.05
N GLY A 148 21.44 12.45 -0.73
CA GLY A 148 21.34 13.79 -0.12
C GLY A 148 19.94 14.42 -0.14
N VAL A 149 18.92 13.68 -0.57
CA VAL A 149 17.52 14.12 -0.57
C VAL A 149 16.63 13.13 0.18
N THR A 150 15.45 13.58 0.57
CA THR A 150 14.44 12.72 1.20
C THR A 150 13.32 12.44 0.22
N VAL A 151 13.03 11.16 -0.03
CA VAL A 151 11.88 10.74 -0.83
C VAL A 151 10.66 10.69 0.08
N GLY A 152 9.74 11.64 -0.08
CA GLY A 152 8.56 11.71 0.78
C GLY A 152 7.43 10.79 0.33
N GLN A 153 7.25 10.61 -0.99
CA GLN A 153 6.20 9.77 -1.54
C GLN A 153 6.61 9.18 -2.90
N VAL A 154 6.31 7.90 -3.08
CA VAL A 154 6.39 7.18 -4.35
C VAL A 154 4.97 6.89 -4.82
N VAL A 155 4.61 7.34 -6.01
CA VAL A 155 3.34 7.04 -6.66
C VAL A 155 3.61 6.12 -7.84
N CYS A 156 2.88 5.03 -7.98
CA CYS A 156 3.04 4.09 -9.07
C CYS A 156 1.69 3.62 -9.59
N MET A 157 1.62 3.32 -10.89
CA MET A 157 0.43 2.76 -11.52
C MET A 157 0.69 1.34 -12.01
N VAL A 158 -0.33 0.50 -12.02
CA VAL A 158 -0.27 -0.85 -12.57
C VAL A 158 -1.60 -1.19 -13.27
N HIS A 159 -1.49 -1.71 -14.49
CA HIS A 159 -2.63 -2.24 -15.25
C HIS A 159 -2.99 -3.62 -14.69
N SER A 160 -4.08 -3.67 -13.93
CA SER A 160 -4.47 -4.83 -13.14
C SER A 160 -4.97 -6.01 -13.99
N ASP A 161 -5.50 -5.74 -15.17
CA ASP A 161 -5.94 -6.71 -16.19
C ASP A 161 -4.79 -7.53 -16.80
N LEU A 162 -3.54 -7.06 -16.69
CA LEU A 162 -2.36 -7.76 -17.20
C LEU A 162 -1.69 -8.68 -16.15
N HIS A 163 -2.19 -8.72 -14.92
CA HIS A 163 -1.57 -9.45 -13.82
C HIS A 163 -2.56 -10.26 -13.00
N GLY A 164 -2.14 -11.41 -12.48
CA GLY A 164 -2.96 -12.23 -11.60
C GLY A 164 -3.13 -11.62 -10.20
N GLU A 165 -4.24 -11.95 -9.54
CA GLU A 165 -4.60 -11.43 -8.20
C GLU A 165 -3.50 -11.63 -7.14
N HIS A 166 -2.76 -12.74 -7.21
CA HIS A 166 -1.68 -13.01 -6.26
C HIS A 166 -0.56 -11.98 -6.34
N LEU A 167 -0.16 -11.59 -7.56
CA LEU A 167 0.87 -10.58 -7.79
C LEU A 167 0.37 -9.20 -7.33
N LEU A 168 -0.87 -8.85 -7.67
CA LEU A 168 -1.49 -7.60 -7.25
C LEU A 168 -1.58 -7.51 -5.72
N SER A 169 -1.88 -8.63 -5.04
CA SER A 169 -1.90 -8.72 -3.58
C SER A 169 -0.52 -8.50 -2.96
N GLN A 170 0.56 -9.01 -3.58
CA GLN A 170 1.93 -8.75 -3.13
C GLN A 170 2.30 -7.27 -3.25
N LEU A 171 1.91 -6.61 -4.36
CA LEU A 171 2.13 -5.18 -4.54
C LEU A 171 1.31 -4.35 -3.54
N ALA A 172 0.04 -4.72 -3.35
CA ALA A 172 -0.84 -4.08 -2.39
C ALA A 172 -0.30 -4.16 -0.97
N TYR A 173 0.35 -5.28 -0.61
CA TYR A 173 1.00 -5.45 0.69
C TYR A 173 2.21 -4.53 0.90
N VAL A 174 2.95 -4.22 -0.16
CA VAL A 174 4.09 -3.29 -0.11
C VAL A 174 3.63 -1.84 -0.10
N ALA A 175 2.51 -1.53 -0.77
CA ALA A 175 1.96 -0.20 -0.83
C ALA A 175 1.36 0.25 0.51
N THR A 176 1.53 1.52 0.84
CA THR A 176 0.88 2.13 2.02
C THR A 176 -0.57 2.49 1.71
N SER A 177 -0.83 2.90 0.47
CA SER A 177 -2.18 3.11 -0.07
C SER A 177 -2.33 2.41 -1.40
N VAL A 178 -3.47 1.76 -1.62
CA VAL A 178 -3.88 1.22 -2.92
C VAL A 178 -5.17 1.90 -3.33
N ILE A 179 -5.21 2.42 -4.55
CA ILE A 179 -6.38 3.03 -5.18
C ILE A 179 -6.73 2.17 -6.38
N THR A 180 -7.79 1.37 -6.26
CA THR A 180 -8.27 0.50 -7.34
C THR A 180 -9.42 1.19 -8.07
N LEU A 181 -9.22 1.54 -9.33
CA LEU A 181 -10.27 2.10 -10.17
C LEU A 181 -11.27 1.02 -10.56
N GLN A 182 -12.55 1.35 -10.50
CA GLN A 182 -13.63 0.43 -10.79
C GLN A 182 -14.42 0.93 -11.98
N ASN A 183 -14.68 0.04 -12.94
CA ASN A 183 -15.57 0.35 -14.06
C ASN A 183 -16.97 0.67 -13.52
N ASN A 184 -17.56 1.77 -13.98
CA ASN A 184 -18.93 2.15 -13.70
C ASN A 184 -19.78 2.06 -14.97
N SER A 185 -20.55 0.97 -15.10
CA SER A 185 -21.48 0.78 -16.23
C SER A 185 -22.69 1.72 -16.22
N THR A 186 -22.92 2.46 -15.12
CA THR A 186 -24.17 3.22 -14.91
C THR A 186 -24.06 4.74 -15.07
N SER A 187 -22.87 5.35 -15.12
CA SER A 187 -22.72 6.79 -15.35
C SER A 187 -21.29 7.17 -15.77
N ASN A 188 -21.12 7.68 -16.99
CA ASN A 188 -19.82 8.15 -17.52
C ASN A 188 -19.26 9.39 -16.81
N THR A 189 -20.01 10.01 -15.89
CA THR A 189 -19.65 11.33 -15.36
C THR A 189 -18.89 11.26 -14.03
N PHE A 190 -18.77 10.09 -13.41
CA PHE A 190 -18.07 9.88 -12.15
C PHE A 190 -17.18 8.64 -12.23
N MET A 191 -15.94 8.79 -11.77
CA MET A 191 -15.01 7.68 -11.59
C MET A 191 -15.23 7.07 -10.21
N ASN A 192 -15.29 5.74 -10.14
CA ASN A 192 -15.38 5.01 -8.87
C ASN A 192 -14.01 4.45 -8.52
N CYS A 193 -13.66 4.50 -7.24
CA CYS A 193 -12.47 3.82 -6.75
C CYS A 193 -12.68 3.18 -5.38
N HIS A 194 -11.98 2.07 -5.18
CA HIS A 194 -11.78 1.48 -3.87
C HIS A 194 -10.42 1.93 -3.33
N VAL A 195 -10.41 2.53 -2.15
CA VAL A 195 -9.19 2.99 -1.48
C VAL A 195 -8.91 2.11 -0.27
N LEU A 196 -7.78 1.41 -0.30
CA LEU A 196 -7.18 0.72 0.83
C LEU A 196 -6.03 1.57 1.36
N HIS A 197 -6.00 1.85 2.66
CA HIS A 197 -4.92 2.64 3.26
C HIS A 197 -4.49 2.10 4.62
N HIS A 198 -3.18 1.88 4.76
CA HIS A 198 -2.52 1.51 6.00
C HIS A 198 -2.05 2.77 6.74
N ARG A 199 -2.72 3.09 7.85
CA ARG A 199 -2.30 4.20 8.70
C ARG A 199 -0.99 3.87 9.43
N THR A 200 -0.28 4.92 9.83
CA THR A 200 0.90 4.80 10.70
C THR A 200 0.58 4.14 12.05
N THR A 201 -0.68 4.19 12.50
CA THR A 201 -1.17 3.49 13.70
C THR A 201 -1.34 1.97 13.52
N GLY A 202 -1.20 1.46 12.29
CA GLY A 202 -1.46 0.06 11.93
C GLY A 202 -2.92 -0.23 11.58
N LYS A 203 -3.84 0.73 11.76
CA LYS A 203 -5.23 0.56 11.33
C LYS A 203 -5.34 0.58 9.82
N ILE A 204 -6.05 -0.40 9.26
CA ILE A 204 -6.38 -0.47 7.85
C ILE A 204 -7.73 0.22 7.62
N LEU A 205 -7.79 1.12 6.65
CA LEU A 205 -9.01 1.76 6.17
C LEU A 205 -9.34 1.27 4.77
N GLN A 206 -10.61 0.95 4.55
CA GLN A 206 -11.17 0.56 3.26
C GLN A 206 -12.40 1.42 2.99
N ILE A 207 -12.38 2.19 1.89
CA ILE A 207 -13.43 3.15 1.56
C ILE A 207 -13.66 3.12 0.05
N ASN A 208 -14.91 3.02 -0.37
CA ASN A 208 -15.29 3.26 -1.76
C ASN A 208 -15.62 4.73 -1.93
N GLU A 209 -15.00 5.38 -2.91
CA GLU A 209 -15.18 6.80 -3.20
C GLU A 209 -15.55 6.98 -4.68
N GLN A 210 -16.36 8.00 -4.95
CA GLN A 210 -16.67 8.47 -6.29
C GLN A 210 -16.13 9.87 -6.42
N PHE A 211 -15.53 10.19 -7.55
CA PHE A 211 -14.97 11.51 -7.80
C PHE A 211 -15.09 11.89 -9.28
N ARG A 212 -14.88 13.17 -9.54
CA ARG A 212 -14.74 13.71 -10.89
C ARG A 212 -13.42 14.45 -10.99
N LEU A 213 -12.78 14.38 -12.14
CA LEU A 213 -11.62 15.21 -12.45
C LEU A 213 -12.07 16.40 -13.30
N SER A 214 -11.59 17.59 -12.96
CA SER A 214 -11.73 18.75 -13.83
C SER A 214 -10.90 18.56 -15.12
N PRO A 215 -11.16 19.36 -16.18
CA PRO A 215 -10.28 19.40 -17.35
C PRO A 215 -8.84 19.79 -17.03
N THR A 216 -8.60 20.43 -15.88
CA THR A 216 -7.28 20.81 -15.34
C THR A 216 -6.71 19.76 -14.37
N TYR A 217 -7.28 18.55 -14.35
CA TYR A 217 -6.90 17.41 -13.52
C TYR A 217 -6.92 17.71 -12.02
N GLU A 218 -7.91 18.48 -11.58
CA GLU A 218 -8.20 18.70 -10.16
C GLU A 218 -9.31 17.78 -9.70
N LEU A 219 -9.16 17.22 -8.50
CA LEU A 219 -10.18 16.41 -7.88
C LEU A 219 -11.39 17.29 -7.50
N LYS A 220 -12.57 16.91 -7.96
CA LYS A 220 -13.87 17.55 -7.67
C LYS A 220 -14.92 16.49 -7.33
N ASP A 221 -16.01 16.95 -6.73
CA ASP A 221 -17.21 16.16 -6.45
C ASP A 221 -16.92 14.83 -5.74
N LEU A 222 -16.03 14.85 -4.73
CA LEU A 222 -15.67 13.65 -3.96
C LEU A 222 -16.82 13.25 -3.04
N MET A 223 -17.33 12.04 -3.23
CA MET A 223 -18.39 11.45 -2.44
C MET A 223 -17.97 10.07 -1.95
N VAL A 224 -18.26 9.74 -0.70
CA VAL A 224 -18.10 8.35 -0.23
C VAL A 224 -19.26 7.54 -0.81
N ALA A 225 -18.94 6.53 -1.60
CA ALA A 225 -19.95 5.63 -2.13
C ALA A 225 -20.57 4.88 -0.95
N LYS A 226 -21.88 5.03 -0.76
CA LYS A 226 -22.60 4.13 0.13
C LYS A 226 -22.46 2.72 -0.44
N PRO A 227 -22.20 1.69 0.38
CA PRO A 227 -22.27 0.32 -0.12
C PRO A 227 -23.65 0.16 -0.75
N ALA A 228 -23.67 -0.16 -2.06
CA ALA A 228 -24.91 -0.56 -2.69
C ALA A 228 -25.46 -1.67 -1.82
N ALA A 229 -26.68 -1.49 -1.28
CA ALA A 229 -27.38 -2.58 -0.64
C ALA A 229 -27.46 -3.68 -1.70
N VAL A 230 -26.61 -4.68 -1.58
CA VAL A 230 -26.79 -5.93 -2.29
C VAL A 230 -28.17 -6.36 -1.83
N SER A 231 -29.17 -6.25 -2.71
CA SER A 231 -30.41 -6.96 -2.55
C SER A 231 -30.01 -8.42 -2.63
N VAL A 232 -29.63 -8.96 -1.48
CA VAL A 232 -29.61 -10.39 -1.23
C VAL A 232 -31.04 -10.79 -1.57
N THR A 233 -31.24 -11.36 -2.75
CA THR A 233 -32.36 -12.27 -2.93
C THR A 233 -32.23 -13.24 -1.76
N ASP A 234 -33.18 -13.18 -0.83
CA ASP A 234 -33.36 -14.13 0.26
C ASP A 234 -33.53 -15.53 -0.37
N GLU A 235 -32.44 -16.13 -0.82
CA GLU A 235 -32.33 -17.56 -0.87
C GLU A 235 -32.19 -17.99 0.57
N HIS A 236 -33.32 -18.47 1.10
CA HIS A 236 -33.46 -19.14 2.38
C HIS A 236 -32.29 -20.11 2.56
N GLN A 237 -31.20 -19.68 3.23
CA GLN A 237 -30.17 -20.62 3.64
C GLN A 237 -30.80 -21.55 4.67
N PRO A 238 -30.92 -22.86 4.40
CA PRO A 238 -31.41 -23.78 5.40
C PRO A 238 -30.42 -23.77 6.57
N ASP A 239 -30.94 -23.71 7.78
CA ASP A 239 -30.15 -23.71 9.01
C ASP A 239 -29.10 -24.84 8.95
N PRO A 240 -27.79 -24.53 9.00
CA PRO A 240 -26.73 -25.53 8.88
C PRO A 240 -26.76 -26.57 10.01
N THR A 241 -27.53 -26.32 11.07
CA THR A 241 -27.72 -27.26 12.20
C THR A 241 -28.93 -28.18 12.04
N ALA A 242 -29.75 -28.03 10.99
CA ALA A 242 -30.98 -28.79 10.79
C ALA A 242 -30.78 -30.31 10.59
N ASN A 243 -29.60 -30.75 10.16
CA ASN A 243 -29.27 -32.17 9.92
C ASN A 243 -28.49 -32.83 11.07
N LEU A 244 -28.36 -32.18 12.22
CA LEU A 244 -27.71 -32.78 13.38
C LEU A 244 -28.71 -33.65 14.16
N THR A 245 -28.32 -34.88 14.47
CA THR A 245 -29.13 -35.82 15.28
C THR A 245 -29.16 -35.44 16.77
N PHE A 246 -28.43 -34.40 17.17
CA PHE A 246 -28.43 -33.86 18.53
C PHE A 246 -28.54 -32.33 18.46
N ASN A 247 -29.39 -31.77 19.31
CA ASN A 247 -29.69 -30.35 19.31
C ASN A 247 -28.54 -29.56 19.99
N LEU A 248 -27.92 -28.64 19.26
CA LEU A 248 -26.86 -27.76 19.78
C LEU A 248 -27.41 -26.57 20.58
N ASN A 249 -28.69 -26.26 20.42
CA ASN A 249 -29.35 -25.18 21.14
C ASN A 249 -29.99 -25.73 22.41
N LEU A 250 -29.52 -25.25 23.56
CA LEU A 250 -30.18 -25.51 24.84
C LEU A 250 -31.58 -24.91 24.81
N THR A 251 -32.58 -25.73 25.12
CA THR A 251 -33.94 -25.25 25.38
C THR A 251 -33.94 -24.30 26.58
N ASP A 252 -34.95 -23.44 26.69
CA ASP A 252 -35.00 -22.45 27.77
C ASP A 252 -35.02 -23.08 29.16
N LYS A 253 -35.56 -24.31 29.27
CA LYS A 253 -35.49 -25.13 30.48
C LYS A 253 -34.05 -25.56 30.79
N GLU A 254 -33.31 -26.04 29.81
CA GLU A 254 -31.91 -26.47 29.99
C GLU A 254 -30.97 -25.29 30.25
N LYS A 255 -31.24 -24.11 29.67
CA LYS A 255 -30.53 -22.87 30.02
C LYS A 255 -30.75 -22.48 31.48
N ALA A 256 -31.99 -22.63 31.97
CA ALA A 256 -32.33 -22.35 33.37
C ALA A 256 -31.75 -23.38 34.34
N ASP A 257 -31.57 -24.63 33.92
CA ASP A 257 -30.91 -25.66 34.74
C ASP A 257 -29.39 -25.49 34.75
N ARG A 258 -28.78 -25.13 33.61
CA ARG A 258 -27.35 -24.79 33.51
C ARG A 258 -26.99 -23.59 34.38
N SER A 259 -27.84 -22.56 34.45
CA SER A 259 -27.56 -21.37 35.27
C SER A 259 -27.66 -21.64 36.78
N ARG A 260 -28.38 -22.69 37.20
CA ARG A 260 -28.44 -23.15 38.60
C ARG A 260 -27.25 -24.03 38.99
N GLN A 261 -26.54 -24.59 38.02
CA GLN A 261 -25.42 -25.48 38.27
C GLN A 261 -24.17 -24.66 38.63
N VAL A 262 -23.83 -24.62 39.92
CA VAL A 262 -22.62 -23.95 40.40
C VAL A 262 -21.40 -24.77 40.03
N LEU A 263 -20.55 -24.24 39.15
CA LEU A 263 -19.30 -24.88 38.77
C LEU A 263 -18.26 -24.74 39.91
N PRO A 264 -17.43 -25.77 40.15
CA PRO A 264 -16.46 -25.78 41.24
C PRO A 264 -15.52 -24.56 41.28
N HIS A 265 -15.14 -24.02 40.11
CA HIS A 265 -14.25 -22.86 40.00
C HIS A 265 -14.83 -21.53 40.50
N ILE A 266 -16.16 -21.40 40.61
CA ILE A 266 -16.82 -20.17 41.09
C ILE A 266 -16.74 -20.07 42.64
N LYS A 267 -16.59 -21.20 43.35
CA LYS A 267 -16.40 -21.20 44.81
C LYS A 267 -15.12 -20.51 45.26
N ILE A 268 -14.10 -20.48 44.40
CA ILE A 268 -12.78 -19.90 44.71
C ILE A 268 -12.83 -18.37 44.75
N GLN A 269 -13.78 -17.74 44.05
CA GLN A 269 -13.91 -16.27 44.02
C GLN A 269 -14.74 -15.68 45.18
N ASN A 270 -15.45 -16.51 45.95
CA ASN A 270 -16.35 -16.06 47.03
C ASN A 270 -15.93 -16.56 48.42
N LEU A 271 -14.63 -16.61 48.70
CA LEU A 271 -14.13 -16.68 50.08
C LEU A 271 -13.81 -15.26 50.57
N PRO A 272 -14.36 -14.80 51.71
CA PRO A 272 -13.97 -13.53 52.29
C PRO A 272 -12.57 -13.70 52.90
N GLN A 273 -11.56 -13.02 52.37
CA GLN A 273 -10.26 -12.95 53.04
C GLN A 273 -10.16 -11.68 53.88
N GLU A 274 -10.18 -11.94 55.19
CA GLU A 274 -9.89 -11.05 56.29
C GLU A 274 -8.49 -10.43 56.19
N SER A 275 -8.37 -9.33 56.91
CA SER A 275 -7.19 -8.49 57.08
C SER A 275 -5.99 -9.17 57.76
N LYS A 276 -4.80 -8.66 57.39
CA LYS A 276 -3.61 -8.33 58.22
C LYS A 276 -2.36 -9.25 58.22
N THR A 277 -1.26 -8.57 57.90
CA THR A 277 0.15 -8.63 58.43
C THR A 277 1.17 -9.64 57.88
N SER A 278 2.23 -9.04 57.30
CA SER A 278 3.68 -9.33 57.41
C SER A 278 4.17 -10.79 57.38
N CYS A 279 5.04 -11.11 56.41
CA CYS A 279 6.50 -11.19 56.55
C CYS A 279 7.14 -11.75 55.25
N GLU A 280 8.38 -11.32 55.07
CA GLU A 280 9.47 -11.63 54.12
C GLU A 280 9.49 -12.89 53.23
N GLU A 281 10.22 -12.68 52.11
CA GLU A 281 11.06 -13.60 51.32
C GLU A 281 10.43 -14.67 50.42
N GLY A 282 10.85 -14.67 49.14
CA GLY A 282 10.65 -15.77 48.21
C GLY A 282 10.40 -15.31 46.77
N GLU A 283 11.32 -15.67 45.88
CA GLU A 283 11.47 -15.29 44.47
C GLU A 283 10.29 -15.69 43.54
N ASP A 284 10.41 -15.20 42.29
CA ASP A 284 9.69 -15.55 41.05
C ASP A 284 8.45 -14.73 40.66
N THR A 285 8.70 -13.45 40.37
CA THR A 285 7.83 -12.64 39.51
C THR A 285 8.15 -12.91 38.03
N ILE A 286 7.32 -13.73 37.37
CA ILE A 286 7.29 -13.80 35.90
C ILE A 286 6.65 -12.50 35.39
N ALA A 287 7.49 -11.55 35.01
CA ALA A 287 7.08 -10.37 34.27
C ALA A 287 6.80 -10.75 32.81
N LEU A 288 5.53 -10.63 32.39
CA LEU A 288 5.14 -10.66 30.97
C LEU A 288 5.62 -9.36 30.31
N VAL A 289 6.88 -9.37 29.86
CA VAL A 289 7.46 -8.32 29.01
C VAL A 289 6.94 -8.52 27.59
N TYR A 290 6.11 -7.59 27.12
CA TYR A 290 5.79 -7.48 25.69
C TYR A 290 7.05 -7.05 24.91
N LEU A 291 7.76 -8.02 24.33
CA LEU A 291 8.84 -7.73 23.39
C LEU A 291 8.26 -7.27 22.05
N ARG A 292 8.37 -5.96 21.81
CA ARG A 292 8.15 -5.32 20.51
C ARG A 292 9.27 -5.77 19.56
N LYS A 293 8.96 -6.66 18.61
CA LYS A 293 9.92 -7.18 17.63
C LYS A 293 10.17 -6.15 16.53
N THR A 294 11.10 -5.22 16.75
CA THR A 294 11.71 -4.43 15.67
C THR A 294 12.67 -5.34 14.89
N ARG A 295 12.33 -5.68 13.64
CA ARG A 295 13.22 -6.42 12.74
C ARG A 295 14.23 -5.45 12.11
N ASN A 296 15.43 -5.40 12.68
CA ASN A 296 16.62 -4.94 11.97
C ASN A 296 17.19 -6.14 11.21
N TYR A 297 17.31 -6.04 9.89
CA TYR A 297 18.04 -7.01 9.08
C TYR A 297 19.39 -6.40 8.71
N THR A 298 20.46 -6.96 9.24
CA THR A 298 21.81 -6.85 8.69
C THR A 298 22.10 -8.15 7.96
N PHE A 299 22.18 -8.10 6.62
CA PHE A 299 22.72 -9.19 5.83
C PHE A 299 24.20 -8.90 5.59
N CYS A 300 25.07 -9.78 6.09
CA CYS A 300 26.45 -9.86 5.65
C CYS A 300 26.52 -10.89 4.53
N ASP A 301 26.94 -10.46 3.34
CA ASP A 301 27.28 -11.34 2.24
C ASP A 301 28.48 -12.19 2.64
N THR A 302 28.31 -13.51 2.63
CA THR A 302 29.42 -14.44 2.51
C THR A 302 29.00 -15.53 1.53
N GLU A 303 29.83 -15.72 0.51
CA GLU A 303 29.81 -16.85 -0.41
C GLU A 303 30.02 -18.12 0.41
N ASP A 304 28.94 -18.76 0.85
CA ASP A 304 28.80 -20.21 1.07
C ASP A 304 27.65 -20.51 2.06
N GLY A 305 26.56 -21.07 1.51
CA GLY A 305 25.62 -21.94 2.24
C GLY A 305 24.81 -21.33 3.41
N LEU A 306 23.51 -21.14 3.20
CA LEU A 306 22.53 -20.81 4.25
C LEU A 306 22.65 -21.75 5.47
N ARG A 307 23.09 -21.20 6.61
CA ARG A 307 22.81 -21.75 7.94
C ARG A 307 22.21 -20.65 8.82
N ILE A 308 20.95 -20.81 9.17
CA ILE A 308 20.25 -19.96 10.13
C ILE A 308 20.75 -20.33 11.53
N ARG A 309 21.55 -19.45 12.14
CA ARG A 309 21.79 -19.48 13.59
C ARG A 309 20.93 -18.40 14.24
N THR A 310 19.97 -18.84 15.03
CA THR A 310 19.27 -18.01 16.02
C THR A 310 20.16 -17.90 17.26
N GLN A 311 20.53 -16.68 17.62
CA GLN A 311 20.76 -16.29 19.01
C GLN A 311 19.63 -15.38 19.44
#